data_AF-A0A355UVF0-F1
#
_entry.id   AF-A0A355UVF0-F1
#
_cell.length_a   1.000
_cell.length_b   1.000
_cell.length_c   1.000
_cell.angle_alpha   90.00
_cell.angle_beta   90.00
_cell.angle_gamma   90.00
#
_symmetry.space_group_name_H-M   'P 1'
#
loop_
_entity.id
_entity.type
_entity.pdbx_description
1 polymer ?
#
loop_
_entity_poly.entity_id
_entity_poly.type
_entity_poly.pdbx_seq_one_letter_code
_entity_poly.pdbx_strand_id
1 'polypeptide(L)'
;MSKKAKTEVADKPAVIITDVVLADNQAKLDSYDKSIKAVQERRRKVIVDSKLYTYDKLSQLYGGKELHELLDVVTAEHTLIGKLTASGMTYDQIAELADDSSGDTGNDDTDSGDDTYKQTSFFSEKSNPYED
;
A
#
# COMPACT_ATOMS: atom_id res chain seq x y z
N MET A 1 18.55 23.26 -77.82
CA MET A 1 17.17 23.39 -77.31
C MET A 1 16.76 22.02 -76.78
N SER A 2 16.78 21.79 -75.46
CA SER A 2 15.58 21.77 -74.59
C SER A 2 15.07 20.32 -74.42
N LYS A 3 14.78 19.77 -73.24
CA LYS A 3 14.64 20.24 -71.86
C LYS A 3 14.94 19.04 -70.94
N LYS A 4 15.71 19.23 -69.86
CA LYS A 4 15.68 18.32 -68.70
C LYS A 4 14.33 18.51 -68.01
N ALA A 5 13.52 17.46 -67.93
CA ALA A 5 12.34 17.46 -67.06
C ALA A 5 12.84 17.34 -65.62
N LYS A 6 12.59 18.41 -64.86
CA LYS A 6 12.92 18.56 -63.45
C LYS A 6 12.04 17.62 -62.65
N THR A 7 12.68 16.81 -61.81
CA THR A 7 12.09 16.03 -60.73
C THR A 7 11.17 16.91 -59.90
N GLU A 8 9.88 16.59 -59.84
CA GLU A 8 9.01 17.15 -58.83
C GLU A 8 7.86 16.19 -58.56
N VAL A 9 7.50 16.08 -57.28
CA VAL A 9 6.33 15.41 -56.72
C VAL A 9 6.51 13.92 -56.35
N ALA A 10 7.20 13.68 -55.22
CA ALA A 10 6.93 12.51 -54.36
C ALA A 10 7.06 12.77 -52.85
N ASP A 11 7.26 14.02 -52.40
CA ASP A 11 7.42 14.35 -50.96
C ASP A 11 6.11 14.63 -50.21
N LYS A 12 5.00 14.88 -50.91
CA LYS A 12 3.70 15.17 -50.27
C LYS A 12 3.07 13.99 -49.50
N PRO A 13 3.11 12.73 -49.95
CA PRO A 13 2.48 11.64 -49.19
C PRO A 13 3.28 11.26 -47.94
N ALA A 14 4.62 11.36 -47.97
CA ALA A 14 5.47 11.00 -46.84
C ALA A 14 5.26 11.94 -45.64
N VAL A 15 5.13 13.25 -45.88
CA VAL A 15 4.89 14.27 -44.84
C VAL A 15 3.53 14.07 -44.15
N ILE A 16 2.49 13.72 -44.93
CA ILE A 16 1.15 13.46 -44.37
C ILE A 16 1.16 12.18 -43.51
N ILE A 17 1.89 11.14 -43.94
CA ILE A 17 2.03 9.90 -43.15
C ILE A 17 2.77 10.17 -41.83
N THR A 18 3.81 11.02 -41.84
CA THR A 18 4.53 11.37 -40.60
C THR A 18 3.67 12.16 -39.62
N ASP A 19 2.86 13.10 -40.10
CA ASP A 19 1.98 13.91 -39.22
C ASP A 19 0.89 13.06 -38.56
N VAL A 20 0.33 12.10 -39.30
CA VAL A 20 -0.66 11.15 -38.76
C VAL A 20 -0.03 10.26 -37.69
N VAL A 21 1.18 9.72 -37.93
CA VAL A 21 1.87 8.89 -36.94
C VAL A 21 2.25 9.69 -35.68
N LEU A 22 2.65 10.96 -35.84
CA LEU A 22 2.95 11.84 -34.70
C LEU A 22 1.69 12.12 -33.86
N ALA A 23 0.56 12.40 -34.49
CA ALA A 23 -0.71 12.62 -33.81
C ALA A 23 -1.18 11.37 -33.05
N ASP A 24 -1.10 10.19 -33.67
CA ASP A 24 -1.42 8.91 -33.03
C ASP A 24 -0.53 8.62 -31.83
N ASN A 25 0.77 8.92 -31.94
CA ASN A 25 1.70 8.74 -30.85
C ASN A 25 1.42 9.71 -29.70
N GLN A 26 1.06 10.97 -30.00
CA GLN A 26 0.67 11.93 -28.97
C GLN A 26 -0.58 11.47 -28.22
N ALA A 27 -1.60 10.99 -28.94
CA ALA A 27 -2.81 10.45 -28.32
C ALA A 27 -2.52 9.24 -27.40
N LYS A 28 -1.57 8.37 -27.79
CA LYS A 28 -1.12 7.26 -26.94
C LYS A 28 -0.40 7.74 -25.69
N LEU A 29 0.50 8.72 -25.82
CA LEU A 29 1.20 9.32 -24.68
C LEU A 29 0.21 9.94 -23.69
N ASP A 30 -0.76 10.71 -24.17
CA ASP A 30 -1.79 11.33 -23.33
C ASP A 30 -2.64 10.27 -22.61
N SER A 31 -2.97 9.18 -23.30
CA SER A 31 -3.68 8.02 -22.72
C SER A 31 -2.86 7.33 -21.63
N TYR A 32 -1.57 7.09 -21.88
CA TYR A 32 -0.67 6.49 -20.90
C TYR A 32 -0.51 7.39 -19.67
N ASP A 33 -0.29 8.69 -19.85
CA ASP A 33 -0.19 9.65 -18.75
C ASP A 33 -1.46 9.67 -17.89
N LYS A 34 -2.63 9.65 -18.53
CA LYS A 34 -3.91 9.56 -17.81
C LYS A 34 -4.02 8.26 -17.02
N SER A 35 -3.63 7.13 -17.61
CA SER A 35 -3.66 5.82 -16.93
C SER A 35 -2.70 5.75 -15.75
N ILE A 36 -1.48 6.29 -15.89
CA ILE A 36 -0.44 6.31 -14.86
C ILE A 36 -0.92 7.14 -13.67
N LYS A 37 -1.46 8.34 -13.92
CA LYS A 37 -2.03 9.20 -12.87
C LYS A 37 -3.17 8.51 -12.13
N ALA A 38 -4.07 7.84 -12.85
CA ALA A 38 -5.20 7.13 -12.23
C ALA A 38 -4.74 5.96 -11.34
N VAL A 39 -3.74 5.18 -11.79
CA VAL A 39 -3.17 4.08 -11.00
C VAL A 39 -2.44 4.61 -9.76
N GLN A 40 -1.66 5.69 -9.89
CA GLN A 40 -0.99 6.31 -8.75
C GLN A 40 -1.98 6.82 -7.70
N GLU A 41 -3.10 7.41 -8.13
CA GLU A 41 -4.15 7.87 -7.21
C GLU A 41 -4.82 6.71 -6.49
N ARG A 42 -5.17 5.64 -7.20
CA ARG A 42 -5.70 4.41 -6.58
C ARG A 42 -4.73 3.83 -5.56
N ARG A 43 -3.43 3.76 -5.91
CA ARG A 43 -2.38 3.29 -4.99
C ARG A 43 -2.29 4.18 -3.75
N ARG A 44 -2.31 5.51 -3.90
CA ARG A 44 -2.30 6.45 -2.77
C ARG A 44 -3.48 6.21 -1.84
N LYS A 45 -4.69 6.09 -2.41
CA LYS A 45 -5.91 5.84 -1.63
C LYS A 45 -5.81 4.54 -0.82
N VAL A 46 -5.45 3.44 -1.47
CA VAL A 46 -5.27 2.14 -0.78
C VAL A 46 -4.27 2.25 0.36
N ILE A 47 -3.13 2.92 0.16
CA ILE A 47 -2.12 3.11 1.22
C ILE A 47 -2.69 3.89 2.40
N VAL A 48 -3.42 4.98 2.15
CA VAL A 48 -4.01 5.80 3.22
C VAL A 48 -5.08 5.04 3.97
N ASP A 49 -6.00 4.38 3.26
CA ASP A 49 -7.08 3.58 3.85
C ASP A 49 -6.51 2.43 4.69
N SER A 50 -5.50 1.72 4.19
CA SER A 50 -4.81 0.66 4.94
C SER A 50 -4.11 1.20 6.19
N LYS A 51 -3.41 2.34 6.09
CA LYS A 51 -2.77 2.98 7.25
C LYS A 51 -3.81 3.34 8.31
N LEU A 52 -4.91 3.96 7.90
CA LEU A 52 -5.98 4.35 8.81
C LEU A 52 -6.61 3.13 9.50
N TYR A 53 -6.87 2.05 8.74
CA TYR A 53 -7.35 0.78 9.29
C TYR A 53 -6.40 0.20 10.34
N THR A 54 -5.09 0.19 10.07
CA THR A 54 -4.12 -0.29 11.05
C THR A 54 -4.05 0.58 12.31
N TYR A 55 -4.16 1.91 12.16
CA TYR A 55 -4.17 2.82 13.30
C TYR A 55 -5.44 2.68 14.14
N ASP A 56 -6.60 2.51 13.53
CA ASP A 56 -7.86 2.24 14.22
C ASP A 56 -7.77 0.96 15.07
N LYS A 57 -7.18 -0.11 14.51
CA LYS A 57 -6.95 -1.36 15.26
C LYS A 57 -5.98 -1.19 16.43
N LEU A 58 -4.89 -0.46 16.24
CA LEU A 58 -3.97 -0.15 17.34
C LEU A 58 -4.64 0.72 18.40
N SER A 59 -5.37 1.76 18.00
CA SER A 59 -6.11 2.63 18.91
C SER A 59 -7.05 1.81 19.81
N GLN A 60 -7.82 0.88 19.23
CA GLN A 60 -8.72 -0.01 19.96
C GLN A 60 -7.98 -0.86 21.01
N LEU A 61 -6.83 -1.47 20.67
CA LEU A 61 -6.01 -2.25 21.61
C LEU A 61 -5.50 -1.43 22.80
N TYR A 62 -5.25 -0.14 22.57
CA TYR A 62 -4.74 0.78 23.59
C TYR A 62 -5.83 1.68 24.20
N GLY A 63 -7.10 1.24 24.16
CA GLY A 63 -8.21 1.91 24.86
C GLY A 63 -8.79 3.13 24.13
N GLY A 64 -8.74 3.16 22.81
CA GLY A 64 -9.28 4.24 21.98
C GLY A 64 -8.39 5.48 21.92
N LYS A 65 -7.08 5.32 22.17
CA LYS A 65 -6.11 6.43 22.17
C LYS A 65 -5.87 6.98 20.77
N GLU A 66 -5.76 8.30 20.69
CA GLU A 66 -5.37 9.00 19.46
C GLU A 66 -3.89 8.75 19.12
N LEU A 67 -3.51 8.97 17.86
CA LEU A 67 -2.17 8.64 17.33
C LEU A 67 -1.01 9.16 18.20
N HIS A 68 -1.12 10.38 18.72
CA HIS A 68 -0.06 10.98 19.54
C HIS A 68 0.05 10.29 20.90
N GLU A 69 -1.08 9.99 21.54
CA GLU A 69 -1.10 9.27 22.81
C GLU A 69 -0.61 7.83 22.66
N LEU A 70 -0.94 7.18 21.55
CA LEU A 70 -0.44 5.84 21.24
C LEU A 70 1.10 5.85 21.12
N LEU A 71 1.68 6.88 20.49
CA LEU A 71 3.13 7.05 20.40
C LEU A 71 3.76 7.24 21.79
N ASP A 72 3.13 8.02 22.66
CA ASP A 72 3.61 8.24 24.03
C ASP A 72 3.57 6.94 24.85
N VAL A 73 2.50 6.16 24.73
CA VAL A 73 2.36 4.85 25.38
C VAL A 73 3.45 3.88 24.91
N VAL A 74 3.62 3.72 23.59
CA VAL A 74 4.66 2.85 23.03
C VAL A 74 6.06 3.29 23.48
N THR A 75 6.32 4.59 23.56
CA THR A 75 7.59 5.14 24.06
C THR A 75 7.82 4.80 25.53
N ALA A 76 6.78 4.92 26.36
CA ALA A 76 6.83 4.57 27.77
C ALA A 76 7.07 3.07 27.98
N GLU A 77 6.34 2.22 27.25
CA GLU A 77 6.49 0.75 27.29
C GLU A 77 7.90 0.34 26.88
N HIS A 78 8.41 0.87 25.76
CA HIS A 78 9.76 0.59 25.30
C HIS A 78 10.82 1.01 26.34
N THR A 79 10.62 2.16 26.99
CA THR A 79 11.50 2.61 28.08
C THR A 79 11.45 1.67 29.28
N LEU A 80 10.27 1.18 29.65
CA LEU A 80 10.09 0.25 30.76
C LEU A 80 10.76 -1.09 30.46
N ILE A 81 10.54 -1.66 29.28
CA ILE A 81 11.21 -2.89 28.81
C ILE A 81 12.72 -2.73 28.86
N GLY A 82 13.26 -1.58 28.43
CA GLY A 82 14.69 -1.27 28.53
C GLY A 82 15.22 -1.30 29.96
N LYS A 83 14.44 -0.81 30.94
CA LYS A 83 14.81 -0.90 32.38
C LYS A 83 14.75 -2.33 32.91
N LEU A 84 13.72 -3.08 32.55
CA LEU A 84 13.52 -4.46 33.00
C LEU A 84 14.62 -5.37 32.45
N THR A 85 14.95 -5.25 31.16
CA THR A 85 16.06 -5.97 30.54
C THR A 85 17.41 -5.57 31.14
N ALA A 86 17.64 -4.29 31.43
CA ALA A 86 18.85 -3.84 32.14
C ALA A 86 18.96 -4.40 33.57
N SER A 87 17.83 -4.75 34.21
CA SER A 87 17.81 -5.43 35.51
C SER A 87 18.07 -6.94 35.42
N GLY A 88 18.26 -7.48 34.22
CA GLY A 88 18.58 -8.89 33.98
C GLY A 88 17.37 -9.77 33.66
N MET A 89 16.17 -9.20 33.48
CA MET A 89 14.99 -9.97 33.06
C MET A 89 15.05 -10.30 31.56
N THR A 90 14.60 -11.50 31.22
CA THR A 90 14.40 -11.91 29.83
C THR A 90 13.07 -11.38 29.29
N TYR A 91 12.92 -11.34 27.96
CA TYR A 91 11.65 -10.93 27.34
C TYR A 91 10.49 -11.84 27.73
N ASP A 92 10.74 -13.15 27.93
CA ASP A 92 9.70 -14.10 28.35
C ASP A 92 9.19 -13.80 29.76
N GLN A 93 10.10 -13.51 30.70
CA GLN A 93 9.74 -13.12 32.07
C GLN A 93 8.97 -11.79 32.10
N ILE A 94 9.33 -10.85 31.21
CA ILE A 94 8.62 -9.58 31.08
C ILE A 94 7.21 -9.80 30.49
N ALA A 95 7.06 -10.74 29.55
CA ALA A 95 5.76 -11.08 28.96
C ALA A 95 4.83 -11.73 29.98
N GLU A 96 5.33 -12.65 30.81
CA GLU A 96 4.56 -13.27 31.90
C GLU A 96 4.00 -12.21 32.87
N LEU A 97 4.80 -11.20 33.22
CA LEU A 97 4.35 -10.10 34.09
C LEU A 97 3.26 -9.21 33.46
N ALA A 98 3.22 -9.12 32.14
CA ALA A 98 2.23 -8.31 31.44
C ALA A 98 0.86 -9.02 31.35
N ASP A 99 0.85 -10.35 31.29
CA ASP A 99 -0.36 -11.17 31.15
C ASP A 99 -1.17 -11.23 32.46
N ASP A 100 -0.47 -11.33 33.61
CA ASP A 100 -1.10 -11.39 34.95
C ASP A 100 -1.80 -10.07 35.36
N SER A 101 -1.64 -9.00 34.59
CA SER A 101 -2.29 -7.70 34.82
C SER A 101 -3.69 -7.60 34.19
N SER A 102 -4.16 -8.60 33.44
CA SER A 102 -5.54 -8.59 32.92
C SER A 102 -6.52 -8.86 34.06
N GLY A 103 -6.93 -7.80 34.75
CA GLY A 103 -8.03 -7.86 35.71
C GLY A 103 -9.26 -8.45 35.02
N ASP A 104 -9.64 -9.65 35.43
CA ASP A 104 -10.96 -10.22 35.29
C ASP A 104 -12.03 -9.15 35.57
N THR A 105 -12.55 -8.55 34.52
CA THR A 105 -13.89 -7.97 34.52
C THR A 105 -14.75 -8.91 33.70
N GLY A 106 -15.23 -9.95 34.37
CA GLY A 106 -16.24 -10.84 33.85
C GLY A 106 -17.36 -10.05 33.18
N ASN A 107 -17.49 -10.26 31.88
CA ASN A 107 -18.75 -10.05 31.18
C ASN A 107 -19.03 -11.37 30.45
N ASP A 108 -19.56 -12.30 31.25
CA ASP A 108 -20.30 -13.45 30.77
C ASP A 108 -21.57 -12.94 30.06
N ASP A 109 -22.06 -13.72 29.09
CA ASP A 109 -23.18 -13.44 28.17
C ASP A 109 -22.84 -12.55 26.96
N THR A 110 -23.00 -12.93 25.69
CA THR A 110 -23.88 -13.94 25.08
C THR A 110 -23.52 -14.15 23.60
N ASP A 111 -23.67 -15.41 23.16
CA ASP A 111 -24.27 -15.87 21.90
C ASP A 111 -23.61 -15.55 20.51
N SER A 112 -23.06 -16.63 19.94
CA SER A 112 -23.25 -17.10 18.55
C SER A 112 -23.34 -16.08 17.41
N GLY A 113 -22.36 -16.11 16.50
CA GLY A 113 -22.50 -15.42 15.21
C GLY A 113 -21.30 -15.52 14.28
N ASP A 114 -21.24 -16.63 13.54
CA ASP A 114 -20.71 -16.71 12.17
C ASP A 114 -19.20 -16.47 11.94
N ASP A 115 -18.50 -17.58 11.82
CA ASP A 115 -17.10 -17.70 11.40
C ASP A 115 -16.98 -17.51 9.86
N THR A 116 -17.43 -16.36 9.34
CA THR A 116 -17.23 -15.97 7.93
C THR A 116 -16.14 -14.91 7.77
N TYR A 117 -15.05 -15.03 8.53
CA TYR A 117 -13.80 -14.35 8.20
C TYR A 117 -13.10 -15.13 7.10
N LYS A 118 -13.57 -14.94 5.86
CA LYS A 118 -12.80 -15.26 4.66
C LYS A 118 -11.46 -14.54 4.76
N GLN A 119 -10.42 -15.28 5.18
CA GLN A 119 -9.04 -14.93 4.95
C GLN A 119 -8.90 -14.47 3.50
N THR A 120 -8.71 -13.17 3.27
CA THR A 120 -8.25 -12.70 1.97
C THR A 120 -6.79 -13.10 1.88
N SER A 121 -6.51 -14.30 1.36
CA SER A 121 -5.18 -14.78 1.06
C SER A 121 -4.59 -13.95 -0.10
N PHE A 122 -4.09 -12.76 0.23
CA PHE A 122 -3.32 -11.92 -0.70
C PHE A 122 -1.96 -12.53 -1.07
N PHE A 123 -1.57 -13.62 -0.41
CA PHE A 123 -0.39 -14.43 -0.71
C PHE A 123 -0.82 -15.83 -1.18
N SER A 124 -1.57 -15.90 -2.27
CA SER A 124 -1.44 -17.08 -3.12
C SER A 124 -0.09 -16.94 -3.83
N GLU A 125 0.78 -17.95 -3.69
CA GLU A 125 2.05 -18.05 -4.41
C GLU A 125 1.79 -17.84 -5.90
N LYS A 126 2.05 -16.63 -6.36
CA LYS A 126 2.16 -16.38 -7.79
C LYS A 126 3.47 -17.02 -8.20
N SER A 127 3.38 -18.12 -8.95
CA SER A 127 4.49 -18.66 -9.72
C SER A 127 5.24 -17.51 -10.39
N ASN A 128 6.52 -17.41 -10.07
CA ASN A 128 7.38 -16.37 -10.59
C ASN A 128 7.57 -16.66 -12.09
N PRO A 129 7.18 -15.76 -13.01
CA PRO A 129 7.22 -16.02 -14.46
C PRO A 129 8.65 -16.04 -15.03
N TYR A 130 9.66 -16.11 -14.17
CA TYR A 130 11.09 -16.13 -14.49
C TYR A 130 11.82 -17.28 -13.78
N GLU A 131 11.10 -18.25 -13.23
CA GLU A 131 11.69 -19.54 -12.87
C GLU A 131 11.68 -20.43 -14.12
N ASP A 132 12.88 -20.80 -14.59
CA ASP A 132 13.13 -21.74 -15.69
C ASP A 132 12.72 -23.18 -15.33
#